data_AF-A0A0A9YPW8-F1
#
_entry.id   AF-A0A0A9YPW8-F1
#
_cell.length_a   1.000
_cell.length_b   1.000
_cell.length_c   1.000
_cell.angle_alpha   90.00
_cell.angle_beta   90.00
_cell.angle_gamma   90.00
#
_symmetry.space_group_name_H-M   'P 1'
#
loop_
_entity.id
_entity.type
_entity.pdbx_description
1 polymer ?
#
loop_
_entity_poly.entity_id
_entity_poly.type
_entity_poly.pdbx_seq_one_letter_code
_entity_poly.pdbx_strand_id
1 'polypeptide(L)'
;GVWFDRNLREMKEHLDELIQDRNDSPSDSSKSAVIRFRQHYRESIRKGRISARDQRMSKSKNPVKTLWNVFNSKRGKSKNVSSGAKISAQEFNNYCSSVPTEITSRNP
;
A
#
# COMPACT_ATOMS: atom_id res chain seq x y z
N GLY A 1 -6.38 -4.29 -21.13
CA GLY A 1 -7.58 -3.51 -20.76
C GLY A 1 -7.17 -2.27 -20.01
N VAL A 2 -7.95 -1.22 -20.12
CA VAL A 2 -7.90 -0.08 -19.18
C VAL A 2 -8.29 -0.64 -17.81
N TRP A 3 -7.43 -0.44 -16.80
CA TRP A 3 -7.67 -0.96 -15.45
C TRP A 3 -8.53 -0.01 -14.61
N PHE A 4 -8.64 1.25 -15.04
CA PHE A 4 -9.44 2.28 -14.40
C PHE A 4 -10.80 2.35 -15.09
N ASP A 5 -11.78 1.67 -14.51
CA ASP A 5 -13.12 1.53 -15.04
C ASP A 5 -14.09 2.58 -14.47
N ARG A 6 -15.35 2.50 -14.89
CA ARG A 6 -16.42 3.40 -14.44
C ARG A 6 -16.60 3.33 -12.91
N ASN A 7 -16.56 2.15 -12.33
CA ASN A 7 -16.71 1.97 -10.89
C ASN A 7 -15.58 2.68 -10.11
N LEU A 8 -14.32 2.55 -10.54
CA LEU A 8 -13.22 3.27 -9.92
C LEU A 8 -13.31 4.80 -10.08
N ARG A 9 -13.97 5.28 -11.13
CA ARG A 9 -14.27 6.70 -11.32
C ARG A 9 -15.35 7.17 -10.33
N GLU A 10 -16.45 6.43 -10.21
CA GLU A 10 -17.51 6.70 -9.24
C GLU A 10 -16.97 6.68 -7.80
N MET A 11 -16.10 5.71 -7.47
CA MET A 11 -15.40 5.70 -6.18
C MET A 11 -14.50 6.92 -5.97
N LYS A 12 -13.87 7.45 -7.01
CA LYS A 12 -13.03 8.65 -6.90
C LYS A 12 -13.89 9.88 -6.61
N GLU A 13 -15.00 10.02 -7.34
CA GLU A 13 -15.97 11.11 -7.16
C GLU A 13 -16.54 11.09 -5.74
N HIS A 14 -16.98 9.93 -5.27
CA HIS A 14 -17.50 9.79 -3.90
C HIS A 14 -16.45 10.10 -2.82
N LEU A 15 -15.18 9.73 -3.05
CA LEU A 15 -14.12 10.11 -2.12
C LEU A 15 -13.91 11.64 -2.07
N ASP A 16 -14.09 12.33 -3.19
CA ASP A 16 -13.98 13.79 -3.24
C ASP A 16 -15.14 14.45 -2.50
N GLU A 17 -16.37 13.93 -2.65
CA GLU A 17 -17.55 14.35 -1.87
C GLU A 17 -17.29 14.20 -0.37
N LEU A 18 -16.83 13.03 0.09
CA LEU A 18 -16.52 12.81 1.51
C LEU A 18 -15.43 13.75 2.05
N ILE A 19 -14.46 14.11 1.21
CA ILE A 19 -13.42 15.08 1.58
C ILE A 19 -14.03 16.47 1.72
N GLN A 20 -14.93 16.85 0.80
CA GLN A 20 -15.63 18.12 0.83
C GLN A 20 -16.52 18.23 2.07
N ASP A 21 -17.36 17.23 2.33
CA ASP A 21 -18.21 17.16 3.52
C ASP A 21 -17.41 17.28 4.82
N ARG A 22 -16.24 16.64 4.88
CA ARG A 22 -15.33 16.76 6.04
C ARG A 22 -14.79 18.18 6.20
N ASN A 23 -14.48 18.86 5.10
CA ASN A 23 -13.96 20.23 5.16
C ASN A 23 -15.05 21.22 5.59
N ASP A 24 -16.29 21.00 5.14
CA ASP A 24 -17.44 21.84 5.46
C ASP A 24 -17.93 21.60 6.90
N SER A 25 -17.89 20.35 7.38
CA SER A 25 -18.24 19.97 8.76
C SER A 25 -17.22 18.98 9.36
N PRO A 26 -16.13 19.49 9.96
CA PRO A 26 -15.12 18.64 10.57
C PRO A 26 -15.66 17.92 11.80
N SER A 27 -15.64 16.59 11.77
CA SER A 27 -15.93 15.73 12.92
C SER A 27 -15.03 14.50 12.90
N ASP A 28 -14.87 13.84 14.06
CA ASP A 28 -14.14 12.57 14.11
C ASP A 28 -14.81 11.47 13.28
N SER A 29 -16.14 11.53 13.15
CA SER A 29 -16.91 10.65 12.28
C SER A 29 -16.57 10.89 10.79
N SER A 30 -16.60 12.14 10.32
CA SER A 30 -16.30 12.47 8.92
C SER A 30 -14.83 12.18 8.57
N LYS A 31 -13.90 12.44 9.49
CA LYS A 31 -12.50 12.03 9.37
C LYS A 31 -12.36 10.51 9.23
N SER A 32 -13.03 9.74 10.08
CA SER A 32 -12.98 8.28 10.05
C SER A 32 -13.62 7.69 8.79
N ALA A 33 -14.68 8.31 8.28
CA ALA A 33 -15.31 7.93 7.01
C ALA A 33 -14.36 8.12 5.82
N VAL A 34 -13.73 9.29 5.71
CA VAL A 34 -12.73 9.58 4.65
C VAL A 34 -11.57 8.60 4.70
N ILE A 35 -11.03 8.31 5.89
CA ILE A 35 -9.90 7.37 6.03
C ILE A 35 -10.29 5.97 5.56
N ARG A 36 -11.43 5.44 6.05
CA ARG A 36 -11.91 4.10 5.69
C ARG A 36 -12.19 4.01 4.19
N PHE A 37 -12.88 4.99 3.63
CA PHE A 37 -13.22 4.99 2.21
C PHE A 37 -11.97 5.14 1.32
N ARG A 38 -11.01 5.98 1.72
CA ARG A 38 -9.72 6.11 1.02
C ARG A 38 -8.93 4.80 1.02
N GLN A 39 -8.94 4.06 2.13
CA GLN A 39 -8.30 2.73 2.17
C GLN A 39 -8.99 1.76 1.21
N HIS A 40 -10.32 1.72 1.23
CA HIS A 40 -11.11 0.89 0.32
C HIS A 40 -10.85 1.24 -1.16
N TYR A 41 -10.84 2.51 -1.52
CA TYR A 41 -10.52 2.97 -2.87
C TYR A 41 -9.12 2.56 -3.34
N ARG A 42 -8.10 2.68 -2.48
CA ARG A 42 -6.74 2.23 -2.78
C ARG A 42 -6.68 0.73 -3.05
N GLU A 43 -7.42 -0.05 -2.27
CA GLU A 43 -7.51 -1.49 -2.44
C GLU A 43 -8.20 -1.87 -3.76
N SER A 44 -9.30 -1.20 -4.11
CA SER A 44 -9.97 -1.38 -5.40
C SER A 44 -9.06 -1.03 -6.59
N ILE A 45 -8.29 0.06 -6.50
CA ILE A 45 -7.26 0.39 -7.51
C ILE A 45 -6.25 -0.75 -7.64
N ARG A 46 -5.75 -1.26 -6.51
CA ARG A 46 -4.76 -2.35 -6.48
C ARG A 46 -5.32 -3.59 -7.18
N LYS A 47 -6.55 -3.98 -6.86
CA LYS A 47 -7.26 -5.11 -7.49
C LYS A 47 -7.45 -4.90 -8.99
N GLY A 48 -7.90 -3.72 -9.43
CA GLY A 48 -8.08 -3.39 -10.85
C GLY A 48 -6.77 -3.51 -11.64
N ARG A 49 -5.65 -3.02 -11.09
CA ARG A 49 -4.32 -3.16 -11.70
C ARG A 49 -3.86 -4.61 -11.82
N ILE A 50 -4.09 -5.42 -10.79
CA ILE A 50 -3.76 -6.85 -10.80
C ILE A 50 -4.58 -7.56 -11.87
N SER A 51 -5.91 -7.39 -11.86
CA SER A 51 -6.81 -7.99 -12.85
C SER A 51 -6.43 -7.61 -14.28
N ALA A 52 -6.14 -6.34 -14.55
CA ALA A 52 -5.73 -5.91 -15.88
C ALA A 52 -4.37 -6.48 -16.32
N ARG A 53 -3.43 -6.67 -15.38
CA ARG A 53 -2.16 -7.37 -15.65
C ARG A 53 -2.41 -8.83 -15.96
N ASP A 54 -3.23 -9.51 -15.17
CA ASP A 54 -3.51 -10.94 -15.30
C ASP A 54 -4.26 -11.21 -16.60
N GLN A 55 -5.22 -10.36 -16.98
CA GLN A 55 -5.85 -10.39 -18.30
C GLN A 55 -4.85 -10.16 -19.45
N ARG A 56 -3.87 -9.27 -19.28
CA ARG A 56 -2.83 -9.04 -20.30
C ARG A 56 -1.93 -10.26 -20.45
N MET A 57 -1.63 -10.93 -19.34
CA MET A 57 -0.83 -12.15 -19.29
C MET A 57 -1.56 -13.33 -19.95
N SER A 58 -2.84 -13.54 -19.60
CA SER A 58 -3.63 -14.65 -20.16
C SER A 58 -3.89 -14.50 -21.66
N LYS A 59 -4.01 -13.27 -22.15
CA LYS A 59 -4.18 -12.98 -23.59
C LYS A 59 -2.87 -12.94 -24.38
N SER A 60 -1.71 -13.08 -23.72
CA SER A 60 -0.41 -12.99 -24.38
C SER A 60 -0.03 -14.31 -25.05
N LYS A 61 0.49 -14.23 -26.28
CA LYS A 61 1.09 -15.36 -26.99
C LYS A 61 2.34 -15.91 -26.28
N ASN A 62 3.03 -15.07 -25.48
CA ASN A 62 4.18 -15.47 -24.67
C ASN A 62 4.11 -14.80 -23.29
N PRO A 63 3.48 -15.48 -22.30
CA PRO A 63 3.31 -14.95 -20.96
C PRO A 63 4.64 -14.64 -20.25
N VAL A 64 5.64 -15.52 -20.37
CA VAL A 64 6.95 -15.37 -19.70
C VAL A 64 7.66 -14.09 -20.14
N LYS A 65 7.74 -13.84 -21.44
CA LYS A 65 8.36 -12.62 -21.98
C LYS A 65 7.56 -11.37 -21.58
N THR A 66 6.23 -11.48 -21.53
CA THR A 66 5.34 -10.38 -21.11
C THR A 66 5.59 -9.99 -19.66
N LEU A 67 5.74 -10.98 -18.77
CA LEU A 67 6.05 -10.76 -17.36
C LEU A 67 7.44 -10.14 -17.19
N TRP A 68 8.44 -10.66 -17.91
CA TRP A 68 9.80 -10.12 -17.90
C TRP A 68 9.84 -8.64 -18.28
N ASN A 69 9.09 -8.26 -19.33
CA ASN A 69 8.96 -6.87 -19.75
C ASN A 69 8.29 -6.00 -18.66
N VAL A 70 7.27 -6.52 -17.98
CA VAL A 70 6.62 -5.82 -16.86
C VAL A 70 7.61 -5.58 -15.72
N PHE A 71 8.40 -6.57 -15.33
CA PHE A 71 9.43 -6.40 -14.30
C PHE A 71 10.50 -5.40 -14.72
N ASN A 72 11.04 -5.53 -15.93
CA ASN A 72 12.06 -4.61 -16.44
C ASN A 72 11.55 -3.17 -16.54
N SER A 73 10.27 -2.96 -16.88
CA SER A 73 9.69 -1.61 -16.93
C SER A 73 9.69 -0.86 -15.59
N LYS A 74 9.80 -1.61 -14.48
CA LYS A 74 9.86 -1.10 -13.10
C LYS A 74 11.25 -1.16 -12.48
N ARG A 75 12.22 -1.77 -13.17
CA ARG A 75 13.61 -1.85 -12.70
C ARG A 75 14.19 -0.44 -12.57
N GLY A 76 14.84 -0.15 -11.45
CA GLY A 76 15.42 1.17 -11.16
C GLY A 76 14.42 2.28 -10.77
N LYS A 77 13.12 1.97 -10.66
CA LYS A 77 12.07 2.96 -10.29
C LYS A 77 11.60 2.83 -8.83
N SER A 78 12.35 2.18 -7.96
CA SER A 78 12.03 2.20 -6.53
C SER A 78 12.16 3.64 -6.05
N LYS A 79 11.07 4.20 -5.52
CA LYS A 79 11.16 5.41 -4.70
C LYS A 79 12.10 5.06 -3.56
N ASN A 80 13.15 5.86 -3.36
CA ASN A 80 13.97 5.78 -2.16
C ASN A 80 13.01 5.77 -0.98
N VAL A 81 12.95 4.64 -0.26
CA VAL A 81 12.30 4.61 1.05
C VAL A 81 13.08 5.63 1.85
N SER A 82 12.44 6.74 2.22
CA SER A 82 13.07 7.74 3.08
C SER A 82 13.67 6.99 4.27
N SER A 83 14.99 7.09 4.40
CA SER A 83 15.79 6.56 5.50
C SER A 83 15.52 7.35 6.79
N GLY A 84 14.25 7.46 7.16
CA GLY A 84 13.75 8.25 8.29
C GLY A 84 13.83 7.54 9.64
N ALA A 85 14.30 6.30 9.70
CA ALA A 85 14.66 5.69 10.96
C ALA A 85 16.08 6.12 11.33
N LYS A 86 16.20 7.26 12.03
CA LYS A 86 17.44 7.66 12.70
C LYS A 86 17.64 6.83 13.97
N ILE A 87 17.71 5.50 13.86
CA ILE A 87 18.21 4.69 14.97
C ILE A 87 19.72 4.86 14.98
N SER A 88 20.24 5.42 16.06
CA SER A 88 21.67 5.44 16.32
C SER A 88 22.15 4.01 16.59
N ALA A 89 23.43 3.73 16.30
CA ALA A 89 24.04 2.44 16.64
C ALA A 89 23.89 2.13 18.15
N GLN A 90 23.90 3.16 18.99
CA GLN A 90 23.71 3.03 20.43
C GLN A 90 22.30 2.55 20.80
N GLU A 91 21.26 3.11 20.19
CA GLU A 91 19.87 2.67 20.41
C GLU A 91 19.66 1.23 19.94
N PHE A 92 20.27 0.84 18.81
CA PHE A 92 20.23 -0.54 18.34
C PHE A 92 20.94 -1.49 19.31
N ASN A 93 22.13 -1.12 19.78
CA ASN A 93 22.90 -1.92 20.73
C ASN A 93 22.17 -2.06 22.05
N ASN A 94 21.57 -0.99 22.56
CA ASN A 94 20.77 -1.00 23.77
C ASN A 94 19.52 -1.88 23.63
N TYR A 95 18.87 -1.90 22.47
CA TYR A 95 17.74 -2.80 22.22
C TYR A 95 18.18 -4.27 22.24
N CYS A 96 19.29 -4.60 21.56
CA CYS A 96 19.82 -5.97 21.51
C CYS A 96 20.37 -6.44 22.85
N SER A 97 20.95 -5.55 23.67
CA SER A 97 21.46 -5.87 25.01
C SER A 97 20.37 -5.85 26.09
N SER A 98 19.24 -5.17 25.84
CA SER A 98 18.08 -5.17 26.74
C SER A 98 17.04 -6.23 26.41
N VAL A 99 17.27 -7.12 25.42
CA VAL A 99 16.51 -8.38 25.29
C VAL A 99 16.70 -9.15 26.60
N PRO A 100 15.70 -9.19 27.50
CA PRO A 100 15.95 -9.63 28.85
C PRO A 100 16.16 -11.13 28.89
N THR A 101 16.91 -11.53 29.91
CA THR A 101 16.94 -12.80 30.65
C THR A 101 15.57 -13.46 30.95
N GLU A 102 14.46 -13.00 30.37
CA GLU A 102 13.11 -13.60 30.41
C GLU A 102 13.02 -14.94 29.67
N ILE A 103 13.97 -15.27 28.79
CA ILE A 103 14.00 -16.58 28.12
C ILE A 103 14.68 -17.65 29.01
N THR A 104 15.52 -17.26 29.96
CA THR A 104 16.36 -18.19 30.74
C THR A 104 15.95 -18.39 32.21
N SER A 105 14.88 -17.75 32.70
CA SER A 105 14.38 -17.97 34.08
C SER A 105 13.18 -18.92 34.20
N ARG A 106 12.76 -19.59 33.11
CA ARG A 106 11.90 -20.79 33.22
C ARG A 106 12.77 -22.04 33.37
N ASN A 107 13.09 -22.27 34.64
CA ASN A 107 13.72 -23.42 35.30
C ASN A 107 13.45 -24.81 34.68
N PRO A 108 14.32 -25.78 35.00
CA PRO A 108 14.00 -26.69 36.10
C PRO A 108 14.63 -26.29 37.43
#